data_AF-A0A6A0H5X3-F1
#
_entry.id   AF-A0A6A0H5X3-F1
#
_cell.length_a   1.000
_cell.length_b   1.000
_cell.length_c   1.000
_cell.angle_alpha   90.00
_cell.angle_beta   90.00
_cell.angle_gamma   90.00
#
_symmetry.space_group_name_H-M   'P 1'
#
loop_
_entity.id
_entity.type
_entity.pdbx_description
1 polymer ?
#
loop_
_entity_poly.entity_id
_entity_poly.type
_entity_poly.pdbx_seq_one_letter_code
_entity_poly.pdbx_strand_id
1 'polypeptide(L)'
;MAWRSHGKDHEDLIRNLRSNGVITSDAVEKAMLMVDRGKYSKKNPYHDSPQSIGYGVNISAPHMHACSLTLLQDHLKKGNRALDVGKGGLSVGIDHFPELVEQARENINNDSPELLKSGIVQLVG
;
A
#
# COMPACT_ATOMS: atom_id res chain seq x y z
N MET A 1 17.66 -6.57 7.65
CA MET A 1 16.72 -6.59 8.80
C MET A 1 15.62 -5.56 8.55
N ALA A 2 14.35 -5.96 8.61
CA ALA A 2 13.16 -5.18 8.22
C ALA A 2 12.80 -3.96 9.10
N TRP A 3 13.68 -3.53 10.02
CA TRP A 3 13.48 -2.33 10.87
C TRP A 3 14.54 -1.25 10.56
N ARG A 4 15.31 -1.43 9.48
CA ARG A 4 16.40 -0.52 9.07
C ARG A 4 16.22 0.02 7.65
N SER A 5 15.02 -0.11 7.08
CA SER A 5 14.77 0.31 5.69
C SER A 5 14.14 1.70 5.58
N HIS A 6 14.16 2.51 6.64
CA HIS A 6 13.63 3.88 6.58
C HIS A 6 14.25 4.65 5.40
N GLY A 7 13.46 5.51 4.75
CA GLY A 7 13.93 6.41 3.69
C GLY A 7 13.76 7.87 4.08
N LYS A 8 14.55 8.74 3.46
CA LYS A 8 14.33 10.21 3.52
C LYS A 8 13.15 10.64 2.65
N ASP A 9 12.86 9.88 1.60
CA ASP A 9 11.77 10.03 0.64
C ASP A 9 11.28 8.63 0.23
N HIS A 10 10.25 8.56 -0.62
CA HIS A 10 9.65 7.30 -1.04
C HIS A 10 10.63 6.43 -1.83
N GLU A 11 11.38 7.02 -2.76
CA GLU A 11 12.36 6.28 -3.57
C GLU A 11 13.46 5.67 -2.70
N ASP A 12 13.97 6.43 -1.73
CA ASP A 12 14.99 5.97 -0.80
C ASP A 12 14.48 4.83 0.11
N LEU A 13 13.22 4.90 0.56
CA LEU A 13 12.57 3.82 1.29
C LEU A 13 12.55 2.53 0.46
N ILE A 14 12.07 2.59 -0.79
CA ILE A 14 12.00 1.40 -1.65
C ILE A 14 13.40 0.86 -1.96
N ARG A 15 14.36 1.73 -2.25
CA ARG A 15 15.77 1.36 -2.46
C ARG A 15 16.38 0.65 -1.24
N ASN A 16 16.08 1.12 -0.04
CA ASN A 16 16.58 0.52 1.20
C ASN A 16 15.92 -0.83 1.47
N LEU A 17 14.61 -0.98 1.19
CA LEU A 17 13.92 -2.28 1.27
C LEU A 17 14.55 -3.31 0.33
N ARG A 18 14.86 -2.91 -0.91
CA ARG A 18 15.56 -3.77 -1.88
C ARG A 18 16.98 -4.11 -1.45
N SER A 19 17.77 -3.12 -1.04
CA SER A 19 19.15 -3.31 -0.59
C SER A 19 19.24 -4.22 0.65
N ASN A 20 18.23 -4.20 1.51
CA ASN A 20 18.11 -5.06 2.68
C ASN A 20 17.53 -6.45 2.39
N GLY A 21 17.23 -6.77 1.12
CA GLY A 21 16.69 -8.06 0.69
C GLY A 21 15.22 -8.29 1.02
N VAL A 22 14.48 -7.23 1.37
CA VAL A 22 13.03 -7.32 1.62
C VAL A 22 12.25 -7.38 0.31
N ILE A 23 12.63 -6.55 -0.66
CA ILE A 23 12.12 -6.62 -2.03
C ILE A 23 13.14 -7.38 -2.87
N THR A 24 12.72 -8.48 -3.47
CA THR A 24 13.57 -9.32 -4.33
C THR A 24 13.12 -9.34 -5.78
N SER A 25 11.91 -8.82 -6.07
CA SER A 25 11.28 -8.83 -7.38
C SER A 25 11.23 -7.43 -7.99
N ASP A 26 11.69 -7.30 -9.23
CA ASP A 26 11.60 -6.05 -10.02
C ASP A 26 10.16 -5.59 -10.21
N ALA A 27 9.23 -6.54 -10.32
CA ALA A 27 7.81 -6.22 -10.45
C ALA A 27 7.27 -5.59 -9.16
N VAL A 28 7.65 -6.13 -8.00
CA VAL A 28 7.26 -5.60 -6.68
C VAL A 28 7.90 -4.24 -6.44
N GLU A 29 9.19 -4.06 -6.76
CA GLU A 29 9.86 -2.77 -6.64
C GLU A 29 9.16 -1.69 -7.47
N LYS A 30 8.90 -1.98 -8.76
CA LYS A 30 8.19 -1.05 -9.66
C LYS A 30 6.79 -0.75 -9.15
N ALA A 31 6.04 -1.75 -8.68
CA ALA A 31 4.71 -1.56 -8.13
C ALA A 31 4.73 -0.64 -6.91
N MET A 32 5.67 -0.84 -5.98
CA MET A 32 5.78 0.00 -4.79
C MET A 32 6.28 1.41 -5.12
N LEU A 33 7.15 1.59 -6.11
CA LEU A 33 7.59 2.92 -6.56
C LEU A 33 6.46 3.75 -7.17
N MET A 34 5.46 3.11 -7.82
CA MET A 34 4.34 3.83 -8.43
C MET A 34 3.33 4.41 -7.41
N VAL A 35 3.34 3.92 -6.16
CA VAL A 35 2.37 4.31 -5.13
C VAL A 35 3.10 4.97 -3.97
N ASP A 36 3.14 6.31 -3.97
CA ASP A 36 3.87 7.08 -2.96
C ASP A 36 3.19 6.95 -1.60
N ARG A 37 3.87 6.32 -0.64
CA ARG A 37 3.36 6.12 0.72
C ARG A 37 3.05 7.43 1.45
N GLY A 38 3.71 8.53 1.10
CA GLY A 38 3.44 9.87 1.61
C GLY A 38 2.00 10.34 1.39
N LYS A 39 1.32 9.82 0.36
CA LYS A 39 -0.08 10.11 0.05
C LYS A 39 -1.06 9.33 0.93
N TYR A 40 -0.60 8.30 1.64
CA TYR A 40 -1.42 7.40 2.46
C TYR A 40 -1.09 7.46 3.95
N SER A 41 0.01 8.12 4.33
CA SER A 41 0.44 8.28 5.72
C SER A 41 0.99 9.66 5.99
N LYS A 42 0.40 10.39 6.94
CA LYS A 42 0.80 11.78 7.24
C LYS A 42 2.02 11.88 8.15
N LYS A 43 2.24 10.88 9.01
CA LYS A 43 3.30 10.89 10.04
C LYS A 43 4.35 9.84 9.70
N ASN A 44 5.61 10.27 9.62
CA ASN A 44 6.76 9.41 9.30
C ASN A 44 6.48 8.43 8.14
N PRO A 45 5.97 8.90 6.97
CA PRO A 45 5.49 8.03 5.90
C PRO A 45 6.55 7.04 5.43
N TYR A 46 7.81 7.46 5.41
CA TYR A 46 8.92 6.68 4.87
C TYR A 46 9.66 5.87 5.93
N HIS A 47 9.10 5.75 7.15
CA HIS A 47 9.64 4.83 8.14
C HIS A 47 9.16 3.39 7.85
N ASP A 48 10.09 2.45 7.91
CA ASP A 48 9.80 1.01 7.84
C ASP A 48 9.14 0.48 9.14
N SER A 49 8.01 1.07 9.53
CA SER A 49 7.21 0.71 10.70
C SER A 49 5.75 1.13 10.52
N PRO A 50 4.80 0.54 11.27
CA PRO A 50 3.39 0.92 11.19
C PRO A 50 3.19 2.39 11.59
N GLN A 51 2.32 3.09 10.87
CA GLN A 51 1.98 4.49 11.18
C GLN A 51 0.47 4.60 11.44
N SER A 52 0.07 5.36 12.45
CA SER A 52 -1.35 5.57 12.71
C SER A 52 -1.99 6.43 11.62
N ILE A 53 -3.17 6.02 11.17
CA ILE A 53 -4.02 6.76 10.22
C ILE A 53 -5.28 7.32 10.88
N GLY A 54 -5.37 7.25 12.22
CA GLY A 54 -6.57 7.58 12.97
C GLY A 54 -7.39 6.34 13.33
N TYR A 55 -8.54 6.56 14.00
CA TYR A 55 -9.54 5.51 14.29
C TYR A 55 -9.00 4.26 15.01
N GLY A 56 -7.91 4.40 15.77
CA GLY A 56 -7.27 3.30 16.50
C GLY A 56 -6.56 2.26 15.60
N VAL A 57 -6.34 2.57 14.33
CA VAL A 57 -5.69 1.66 13.36
C VAL A 57 -4.42 2.26 12.76
N ASN A 58 -3.61 1.39 12.15
CA ASN A 58 -2.35 1.74 11.52
C ASN A 58 -2.31 1.26 10.08
N ILE A 59 -1.71 2.05 9.19
CA ILE A 59 -1.17 1.52 7.93
C ILE A 59 0.05 0.65 8.26
N SER A 60 0.08 -0.56 7.71
CA SER A 60 1.15 -1.54 7.94
C SER A 60 2.53 -1.01 7.52
N ALA A 61 3.59 -1.58 8.09
CA ALA A 61 4.96 -1.24 7.72
C ALA A 61 5.24 -1.54 6.22
N PRO A 62 6.06 -0.71 5.54
CA PRO A 62 6.48 -0.95 4.16
C PRO A 62 6.97 -2.37 3.86
N HIS A 63 7.77 -2.99 4.73
CA HIS A 63 8.20 -4.38 4.52
C HIS A 63 7.04 -5.40 4.51
N MET A 64 5.95 -5.15 5.25
CA MET A 64 4.78 -6.03 5.23
C MET A 64 4.05 -5.95 3.88
N HIS A 65 3.95 -4.76 3.29
CA HIS A 65 3.40 -4.62 1.94
C HIS A 65 4.30 -5.32 0.90
N ALA A 66 5.62 -5.16 1.01
CA ALA A 66 6.58 -5.84 0.14
C ALA A 66 6.45 -7.38 0.22
N CYS A 67 6.36 -7.93 1.44
CA CYS A 67 6.13 -9.37 1.65
C CYS A 67 4.82 -9.83 1.00
N SER A 68 3.70 -9.16 1.26
CA SER A 68 2.39 -9.54 0.68
C SER A 68 2.40 -9.48 -0.85
N LEU A 69 2.96 -8.42 -1.44
CA LEU A 69 3.08 -8.30 -2.90
C LEU A 69 3.97 -9.39 -3.49
N THR A 70 5.09 -9.71 -2.82
CA THR A 70 6.00 -10.78 -3.27
C THR A 70 5.31 -12.15 -3.22
N LEU A 71 4.55 -12.44 -2.16
CA LEU A 71 3.80 -13.70 -2.03
C LEU A 71 2.71 -13.85 -3.11
N LEU A 72 2.10 -12.74 -3.54
CA LEU A 72 0.99 -12.75 -4.48
C LEU A 72 1.39 -12.42 -5.92
N GLN A 73 2.66 -12.13 -6.21
CA GLN A 73 3.11 -11.61 -7.51
C GLN A 73 2.71 -12.49 -8.70
N ASP A 74 2.69 -13.82 -8.53
CA ASP A 74 2.30 -14.76 -9.59
C ASP A 74 0.78 -14.82 -9.83
N HIS A 75 0.00 -14.27 -8.91
CA HIS A 75 -1.46 -14.17 -8.98
C HIS A 75 -1.94 -12.75 -9.34
N LEU A 76 -1.15 -11.71 -9.07
CA LEU A 76 -1.46 -10.31 -9.39
C LEU A 76 -1.16 -9.97 -10.86
N LYS A 77 -1.86 -10.66 -11.76
CA LYS A 77 -1.72 -10.51 -13.22
C LYS A 77 -2.91 -9.76 -13.81
N LYS A 78 -2.69 -9.05 -14.93
CA LYS A 78 -3.75 -8.34 -15.64
C LYS A 78 -4.91 -9.28 -15.97
N GLY A 79 -6.13 -8.88 -15.63
CA GLY A 79 -7.35 -9.68 -15.80
C GLY A 79 -7.75 -10.50 -14.58
N ASN A 80 -6.85 -10.73 -13.62
CA ASN A 80 -7.19 -11.35 -12.35
C ASN A 80 -7.86 -10.33 -11.42
N ARG A 81 -8.56 -10.87 -10.42
CA ARG A 81 -9.17 -10.10 -9.32
C ARG A 81 -8.48 -10.48 -8.02
N ALA A 82 -8.22 -9.51 -7.14
CA ALA A 82 -7.53 -9.71 -5.87
C ALA A 82 -8.34 -9.10 -4.74
N LEU A 83 -8.50 -9.79 -3.61
CA LEU A 83 -9.25 -9.39 -2.41
C LEU A 83 -8.30 -9.03 -1.26
N ASP A 84 -8.12 -7.74 -0.99
CA ASP A 84 -7.29 -7.26 0.12
C ASP A 84 -8.07 -7.18 1.44
N VAL A 85 -8.31 -8.27 2.18
CA VAL A 85 -9.15 -8.22 3.40
C VAL A 85 -8.40 -7.70 4.62
N GLY A 86 -8.48 -6.39 4.89
CA GLY A 86 -8.22 -5.80 6.22
C GLY A 86 -9.50 -5.78 7.03
N LYS A 87 -9.90 -4.63 7.57
CA LYS A 87 -11.30 -4.27 7.34
C LYS A 87 -11.42 -4.06 5.79
N GLY A 88 -11.42 -5.20 5.07
CA GLY A 88 -11.95 -5.52 3.75
C GLY A 88 -11.20 -5.36 2.44
N GLY A 89 -11.59 -6.11 1.36
CA GLY A 89 -10.89 -6.30 0.05
C GLY A 89 -11.69 -6.50 -1.29
N LEU A 90 -11.05 -6.21 -2.46
CA LEU A 90 -11.14 -6.61 -3.93
C LEU A 90 -10.36 -5.68 -4.92
N SER A 91 -9.20 -5.10 -4.64
CA SER A 91 -9.10 -3.98 -3.71
C SER A 91 -10.35 -3.08 -3.61
N VAL A 92 -11.59 -3.59 -3.75
CA VAL A 92 -12.74 -3.37 -2.86
C VAL A 92 -12.26 -3.29 -1.41
N GLY A 93 -11.57 -2.24 -0.98
CA GLY A 93 -11.41 -2.02 0.46
C GLY A 93 -12.80 -2.12 1.12
N ILE A 94 -13.02 -3.05 2.05
CA ILE A 94 -14.31 -3.28 2.78
C ILE A 94 -14.12 -2.86 4.22
N ASP A 95 -13.94 -1.57 4.47
CA ASP A 95 -13.78 -1.13 5.85
C ASP A 95 -15.14 -1.02 6.51
N HIS A 96 -15.30 -1.51 7.73
CA HIS A 96 -16.55 -1.33 8.48
C HIS A 96 -16.59 0.03 9.20
N PHE A 97 -15.51 0.81 9.11
CA PHE A 97 -15.51 2.22 9.47
C PHE A 97 -15.68 3.07 8.19
N PRO A 98 -16.87 3.66 7.98
CA PRO A 98 -17.13 4.50 6.80
C PRO A 98 -16.11 5.63 6.62
N GLU A 99 -15.58 6.16 7.72
CA GLU A 99 -14.57 7.21 7.70
C GLU A 99 -13.24 6.75 7.09
N LEU A 100 -12.86 5.48 7.29
CA LEU A 100 -11.67 4.91 6.66
C LEU A 100 -11.89 4.62 5.18
N VAL A 101 -13.11 4.23 4.79
CA VAL A 101 -13.49 4.07 3.37
C VAL A 101 -13.38 5.40 2.63
N GLU A 102 -13.92 6.48 3.19
CA GLU A 102 -13.84 7.80 2.57
C GLU A 102 -12.41 8.35 2.57
N GLN A 103 -11.65 8.14 3.65
CA GLN A 103 -10.23 8.52 3.66
C GLN A 103 -9.42 7.75 2.60
N ALA A 104 -9.67 6.46 2.41
CA ALA A 104 -9.03 5.68 1.34
C ALA A 104 -9.43 6.21 -0.06
N ARG A 105 -10.71 6.56 -0.25
CA ARG A 105 -11.22 7.15 -1.48
C ARG A 105 -10.54 8.48 -1.80
N GLU A 106 -10.40 9.36 -0.81
CA GLU A 106 -9.69 10.64 -0.93
C GLU A 106 -8.22 10.43 -1.29
N ASN A 107 -7.52 9.53 -0.59
CA ASN A 107 -6.10 9.23 -0.87
C ASN A 107 -5.91 8.74 -2.31
N ILE A 108 -6.76 7.81 -2.77
CA ILE A 108 -6.69 7.30 -4.16
C ILE A 108 -7.04 8.39 -5.17
N ASN A 109 -8.02 9.25 -4.89
CA ASN A 109 -8.35 10.37 -5.78
C ASN A 109 -7.22 11.38 -5.92
N ASN A 110 -6.43 11.58 -4.86
CA ASN A 110 -5.27 12.47 -4.87
C ASN A 110 -4.02 11.84 -5.51
N ASP A 111 -3.98 10.50 -5.62
CA ASP A 111 -2.86 9.77 -6.23
C ASP A 111 -3.14 9.34 -7.68
N SER A 112 -4.15 8.50 -7.86
CA SER A 112 -4.48 7.78 -9.09
C SER A 112 -6.01 7.65 -9.24
N PRO A 113 -6.73 8.78 -9.47
CA PRO A 113 -8.19 8.82 -9.51
C PRO A 113 -8.79 7.93 -10.61
N GLU A 114 -8.04 7.65 -11.68
CA GLU A 114 -8.44 6.74 -12.76
C GLU A 114 -8.70 5.32 -12.28
N LEU A 115 -8.08 4.87 -11.18
CA LEU A 115 -8.33 3.55 -10.60
C LEU A 115 -9.77 3.41 -10.12
N LEU A 116 -10.32 4.45 -9.50
CA LEU A 116 -11.72 4.50 -9.09
C LEU A 116 -12.65 4.72 -10.30
N LYS A 117 -12.31 5.66 -11.19
CA LYS A 117 -13.15 6.00 -12.37
C LYS A 117 -13.32 4.83 -13.34
N SER A 118 -12.28 4.03 -13.52
CA SER A 118 -12.30 2.84 -14.39
C SER A 118 -12.96 1.62 -13.72
N GLY A 119 -13.21 1.69 -12.40
CA GLY A 119 -13.71 0.56 -11.62
C GLY A 119 -12.68 -0.55 -11.40
N ILE A 120 -11.39 -0.31 -11.71
CA ILE A 120 -10.26 -1.21 -11.39
C ILE A 120 -10.15 -1.36 -9.86
N VAL A 121 -10.32 -0.26 -9.14
CA VAL A 121 -10.48 -0.24 -7.69
C VAL A 121 -11.92 0.15 -7.39
N GLN A 122 -12.55 -0.61 -6.51
CA GLN A 122 -13.82 -0.26 -5.91
C GLN A 122 -13.57 -0.14 -4.41
N LEU A 123 -14.43 0.52 -3.65
CA LEU A 123 -14.35 0.54 -2.19
C LEU A 123 -15.78 0.34 -1.70
N VAL A 124 -15.98 -0.60 -0.78
CA VAL A 124 -17.26 -0.97 -0.20
C VAL A 124 -17.20 -0.66 1.30
N GLY A 125 -18.30 -0.17 1.86
CA GLY A 125 -18.41 0.20 3.27
C GLY A 125 -19.83 0.01 3.74
#